data_AF-A0A967B4Z2-F1
#
_entry.id   AF-A0A967B4Z2-F1
#
_cell.length_a   1.000
_cell.length_b   1.000
_cell.length_c   1.000
_cell.angle_alpha   90.00
_cell.angle_beta   90.00
_cell.angle_gamma   90.00
#
_symmetry.space_group_name_H-M   'P 1'
#
loop_
_entity.id
_entity.type
_entity.pdbx_description
1 polymer ?
#
loop_
_entity_poly.entity_id
_entity_poly.type
_entity_poly.pdbx_seq_one_letter_code
_entity_poly.pdbx_strand_id
1 'polypeptide(L)'
;MLSDKDRIYTNLYGQNDWHLAGARARGDWDDTKAILDKGRDWIVSEMKASGLRGRGGAGFPTGVKWSFMPKGDGPLPHYLVINGDESEPGTCKDREILRHEPHKLIESALIASFAMGAHAAYIYIRGEFYNEARHLQIAVDEAYEAGLLGKNAAGTGWDFDFYIHRGAGAYICGEETALLESLEGKKGQPRMKPPFPAGAGLYGCPTTVNNVESIASASTILRRGAAWFSALGRPNNAGTKLMAISGHVNTPCVFEEELGVSMKEIIEKHGGGVRGGWDNLLAVIPGGCSVPVLPKETCETVLMDYDSLRAVQSGLGTGCMIVMDKSTDIIKAIARFSQFFKHESCGQCTPCREGTGWMMRVMNRMVEGRAEIEEIDMLEQVTRQVEGHTICALGDAAAWPIQGLIRHFRPVMEERIRTYKRQHGGSQQVQVPVGAPLATIAAE
;
A
#
# COMPACT_ATOMS: atom_id res chain seq x y z
N MET A 1 -4.91 0.59 -22.24
CA MET A 1 -4.00 -0.55 -21.99
C MET A 1 -2.62 -0.14 -22.43
N LEU A 2 -1.67 -0.23 -21.50
CA LEU A 2 -0.28 0.14 -21.65
C LEU A 2 0.40 -0.73 -22.71
N SER A 3 1.16 -0.10 -23.60
CA SER A 3 1.99 -0.82 -24.57
C SER A 3 3.19 -1.44 -23.88
N ASP A 4 3.64 -2.61 -24.32
CA ASP A 4 4.78 -3.30 -23.70
C ASP A 4 6.08 -2.47 -23.71
N LYS A 5 6.27 -1.63 -24.74
CA LYS A 5 7.41 -0.69 -24.81
C LYS A 5 7.36 0.40 -23.72
N ASP A 6 6.20 0.64 -23.13
CA ASP A 6 5.97 1.67 -22.11
C ASP A 6 5.99 1.09 -20.69
N ARG A 7 6.22 -0.22 -20.55
CA ARG A 7 6.46 -0.87 -19.26
C ARG A 7 7.83 -0.50 -18.71
N ILE A 8 7.89 -0.16 -17.44
CA ILE A 8 9.14 0.04 -16.69
C ILE A 8 9.71 -1.32 -16.26
N TYR A 9 8.84 -2.25 -15.85
CA TYR A 9 9.21 -3.54 -15.26
C TYR A 9 9.16 -4.65 -16.29
N THR A 10 10.16 -4.67 -17.17
CA THR A 10 10.21 -5.52 -18.36
C THR A 10 10.44 -7.01 -18.09
N ASN A 11 11.04 -7.36 -16.95
CA ASN A 11 11.23 -8.74 -16.48
C ASN A 11 10.35 -9.06 -15.27
N LEU A 12 9.20 -8.41 -15.12
CA LEU A 12 8.31 -8.58 -13.95
C LEU A 12 7.99 -10.06 -13.66
N TYR A 13 7.92 -10.91 -14.69
CA TYR A 13 7.58 -12.32 -14.58
C TYR A 13 8.78 -13.28 -14.47
N GLY A 14 10.02 -12.77 -14.46
CA GLY A 14 11.23 -13.60 -14.32
C GLY A 14 11.49 -14.52 -15.52
N GLN A 15 10.99 -14.15 -16.69
CA GLN A 15 11.17 -14.91 -17.94
C GLN A 15 12.56 -14.73 -18.54
N ASN A 16 13.23 -13.62 -18.20
CA ASN A 16 14.58 -13.29 -18.62
C ASN A 16 15.55 -13.33 -17.43
N ASP A 17 16.84 -13.35 -17.75
CA ASP A 17 17.92 -13.34 -16.77
C ASP A 17 17.85 -12.10 -15.84
N TRP A 18 17.74 -12.31 -14.53
CA TRP A 18 17.67 -11.23 -13.55
C TRP A 18 19.04 -10.76 -13.06
N HIS A 19 20.12 -11.48 -13.39
CA HIS A 19 21.50 -11.10 -13.09
C HIS A 19 21.94 -9.85 -13.89
N LEU A 20 23.13 -9.31 -13.56
CA LEU A 20 23.64 -8.07 -14.13
C LEU A 20 23.69 -8.07 -15.67
N ALA A 21 24.05 -9.19 -16.29
CA ALA A 21 24.12 -9.31 -17.75
C ALA A 21 22.74 -9.12 -18.39
N GLY A 22 21.72 -9.84 -17.90
CA GLY A 22 20.34 -9.66 -18.32
C GLY A 22 19.80 -8.26 -18.02
N ALA A 23 20.12 -7.69 -16.87
CA ALA A 23 19.71 -6.33 -16.50
C ALA A 23 20.26 -5.28 -17.48
N ARG A 24 21.55 -5.35 -17.82
CA ARG A 24 22.17 -4.49 -18.83
C ARG A 24 21.55 -4.65 -20.21
N ALA A 25 21.21 -5.88 -20.61
CA ALA A 25 20.52 -6.12 -21.88
C ALA A 25 19.14 -5.46 -21.95
N ARG A 26 18.50 -5.16 -20.81
CA ARG A 26 17.22 -4.43 -20.72
C ARG A 26 17.37 -2.92 -20.51
N GLY A 27 18.60 -2.41 -20.48
CA GLY A 27 18.88 -0.98 -20.29
C GLY A 27 18.98 -0.53 -18.83
N ASP A 28 19.14 -1.46 -17.88
CA ASP A 28 19.60 -1.11 -16.53
C ASP A 28 21.11 -0.87 -16.53
N TRP A 29 21.57 0.06 -15.69
CA TRP A 29 22.96 0.53 -15.67
C TRP A 29 23.45 1.14 -16.99
N ASP A 30 22.51 1.59 -17.84
CA ASP A 30 22.82 2.31 -19.07
C ASP A 30 23.10 3.78 -18.77
N ASP A 31 24.36 4.17 -18.94
CA ASP A 31 24.93 5.51 -18.72
C ASP A 31 24.44 6.21 -17.44
N THR A 32 24.45 5.48 -16.32
CA THR A 32 24.08 6.01 -14.99
C THR A 32 24.90 7.25 -14.65
N LYS A 33 26.16 7.31 -15.11
CA LYS A 33 27.03 8.47 -14.92
C LYS A 33 26.48 9.74 -15.55
N ALA A 34 25.99 9.69 -16.80
CA ALA A 34 25.40 10.86 -17.43
C ALA A 34 24.17 11.39 -16.70
N ILE A 35 23.42 10.55 -15.97
CA ILE A 35 22.31 10.99 -15.11
C ILE A 35 22.85 11.79 -13.92
N LEU A 36 23.88 11.26 -13.24
CA LEU A 36 24.50 11.92 -12.07
C LEU A 36 25.23 13.22 -12.46
N ASP A 37 25.89 13.25 -13.62
CA ASP A 37 26.59 14.44 -14.14
C ASP A 37 25.65 15.65 -14.36
N LYS A 38 24.35 15.42 -14.54
CA LYS A 38 23.34 16.50 -14.62
C LYS A 38 23.07 17.18 -13.26
N GLY A 39 23.52 16.57 -12.16
CA GLY A 39 23.48 17.15 -10.83
C GLY A 39 22.20 16.87 -10.03
N ARG A 40 22.30 17.03 -8.71
CA ARG A 40 21.24 16.70 -7.74
C ARG A 40 19.93 17.46 -7.99
N ASP A 41 20.04 18.77 -8.23
CA ASP A 41 18.87 19.64 -8.45
C ASP A 41 18.11 19.29 -9.74
N TRP A 42 18.82 18.86 -10.80
CA TRP A 42 18.18 18.40 -12.05
C TRP A 42 17.37 17.13 -11.80
N ILE A 43 17.95 16.14 -11.12
CA ILE A 43 17.26 14.87 -10.81
C ILE A 43 16.00 15.12 -9.98
N VAL A 44 16.09 15.92 -8.91
CA VAL A 44 14.93 16.27 -8.07
C VAL A 44 13.86 17.01 -8.89
N SER A 45 14.26 17.90 -9.80
CA SER A 45 13.34 18.67 -10.63
C SER A 45 12.62 17.79 -11.65
N GLU A 46 13.33 16.88 -12.33
CA GLU A 46 12.72 15.90 -13.25
C GLU A 46 11.77 14.95 -12.52
N MET A 47 12.12 14.49 -11.32
CA MET A 47 11.24 13.63 -10.52
C MET A 47 10.02 14.37 -9.97
N LYS A 48 10.07 15.70 -9.83
CA LYS A 48 8.88 16.53 -9.58
C LYS A 48 8.05 16.69 -10.84
N ALA A 49 8.68 16.99 -11.97
CA ALA A 49 8.03 17.19 -13.26
C ALA A 49 7.33 15.93 -13.78
N SER A 50 7.86 14.75 -13.48
CA SER A 50 7.24 13.47 -13.85
C SER A 50 5.89 13.24 -13.17
N GLY A 51 5.62 13.94 -12.06
CA GLY A 51 4.40 13.75 -11.28
C GLY A 51 4.33 12.41 -10.53
N LEU A 52 5.46 11.70 -10.37
CA LEU A 52 5.50 10.42 -9.66
C LEU A 52 4.99 10.58 -8.21
N ARG A 53 3.90 9.87 -7.89
CA ARG A 53 3.35 9.75 -6.54
C ARG A 53 3.84 8.47 -5.86
N GLY A 54 3.98 8.52 -4.54
CA GLY A 54 4.48 7.43 -3.71
C GLY A 54 3.67 6.14 -3.90
N ARG A 55 4.37 5.05 -4.18
CA ARG A 55 3.78 3.77 -4.61
C ARG A 55 3.47 2.78 -3.49
N GLY A 56 3.75 3.16 -2.24
CA GLY A 56 3.51 2.33 -1.04
C GLY A 56 2.13 2.48 -0.37
N GLY A 57 1.30 3.46 -0.76
CA GLY A 57 -0.05 3.63 -0.17
C GLY A 57 -0.51 5.07 -0.05
N ALA A 58 0.33 5.93 0.55
CA ALA A 58 -0.03 7.31 0.85
C ALA A 58 -0.10 8.24 -0.38
N GLY A 59 0.51 7.87 -1.50
CA GLY A 59 0.45 8.68 -2.74
C GLY A 59 1.11 10.05 -2.63
N PHE A 60 2.06 10.25 -1.71
CA PHE A 60 2.77 11.53 -1.57
C PHE A 60 3.72 11.79 -2.74
N PRO A 61 3.80 13.00 -3.33
CA PRO A 61 4.67 13.27 -4.49
C PRO A 61 6.16 12.99 -4.20
N THR A 62 6.77 12.08 -4.96
CA THR A 62 8.10 11.52 -4.68
C THR A 62 9.20 12.56 -4.82
N GLY A 63 9.24 13.32 -5.92
CA GLY A 63 10.24 14.38 -6.10
C GLY A 63 10.11 15.52 -5.07
N VAL A 64 8.89 15.80 -4.58
CA VAL A 64 8.68 16.75 -3.48
C VAL A 64 9.27 16.19 -2.18
N LYS A 65 9.03 14.90 -1.89
CA LYS A 65 9.60 14.23 -0.72
C LYS A 65 11.11 14.30 -0.69
N TRP A 66 11.76 14.04 -1.82
CA TRP A 66 13.23 14.10 -1.94
C TRP A 66 13.76 15.50 -1.68
N SER A 67 13.00 16.53 -2.07
CA SER A 67 13.41 17.93 -1.83
C SER A 67 13.32 18.39 -0.38
N PHE A 68 12.78 17.57 0.53
CA PHE A 68 12.81 17.87 1.96
C PHE A 68 14.15 17.53 2.64
N MET A 69 14.99 16.73 1.98
CA MET A 69 16.32 16.42 2.50
C MET A 69 17.16 17.71 2.58
N PRO A 70 17.96 17.91 3.63
CA PRO A 70 18.79 19.09 3.79
C PRO A 70 19.69 19.30 2.56
N LYS A 71 19.82 20.56 2.13
CA LYS A 71 20.75 20.91 1.06
C LYS A 71 22.17 21.05 1.63
N GLY A 72 23.13 20.43 0.94
CA GLY A 72 24.54 20.46 1.30
C GLY A 72 24.98 19.32 2.21
N ASP A 73 26.28 19.24 2.45
CA ASP A 73 26.90 18.19 3.26
C ASP A 73 26.93 18.70 4.71
N GLY A 74 25.83 18.49 5.42
CA GLY A 74 25.73 18.81 6.85
C GLY A 74 26.67 17.95 7.71
N PRO A 75 26.73 18.19 9.02
CA PRO A 75 27.60 17.41 9.91
C PRO A 75 27.15 15.94 10.06
N LEU A 76 25.90 15.64 9.68
CA LEU A 76 25.32 14.30 9.76
C LEU A 76 25.25 13.69 8.36
N PRO A 77 25.53 12.39 8.21
CA PRO A 77 25.32 11.68 6.96
C PRO A 77 23.83 11.68 6.59
N HIS A 78 23.51 11.61 5.31
CA HIS A 78 22.14 11.41 4.85
C HIS A 78 21.92 9.94 4.46
N TYR A 79 20.71 9.45 4.71
CA TYR A 79 20.34 8.07 4.36
C TYR A 79 19.12 8.02 3.43
N LEU A 80 19.17 7.09 2.48
CA LEU A 80 17.97 6.57 1.83
C LEU A 80 17.58 5.27 2.54
N VAL A 81 16.30 5.14 2.89
CA VAL A 81 15.76 3.87 3.36
C VAL A 81 14.66 3.41 2.40
N ILE A 82 14.82 2.20 1.89
CA ILE A 82 13.90 1.59 0.92
C ILE A 82 12.99 0.62 1.68
N ASN A 83 11.70 0.87 1.64
CA ASN A 83 10.70 0.04 2.28
C ASN A 83 10.26 -1.09 1.35
N GLY A 84 10.79 -2.29 1.62
CA GLY A 84 10.44 -3.57 0.99
C GLY A 84 9.82 -4.56 1.98
N ASP A 85 9.11 -4.08 3.00
CA ASP A 85 8.41 -4.95 3.95
C ASP A 85 7.14 -5.58 3.36
N GLU A 86 6.39 -4.86 2.53
CA GLU A 86 5.22 -5.38 1.78
C GLU A 86 4.33 -6.38 2.57
N SER A 87 3.98 -6.05 3.81
CA SER A 87 3.14 -6.92 4.64
C SER A 87 1.64 -6.69 4.45
N GLU A 88 1.25 -5.73 3.59
CA GLU A 88 -0.14 -5.37 3.31
C GLU A 88 -0.88 -6.53 2.61
N PRO A 89 -1.94 -7.10 3.23
CA PRO A 89 -2.72 -8.18 2.63
C PRO A 89 -3.25 -7.82 1.23
N GLY A 90 -3.04 -8.73 0.29
CA GLY A 90 -3.36 -8.54 -1.13
C GLY A 90 -2.20 -8.00 -1.96
N THR A 91 -1.13 -7.49 -1.34
CA THR A 91 0.00 -6.85 -2.03
C THR A 91 1.16 -7.81 -2.23
N CYS A 92 1.67 -7.89 -3.46
CA CYS A 92 2.82 -8.72 -3.83
C CYS A 92 3.60 -8.16 -5.05
N LYS A 93 3.58 -6.84 -5.24
CA LYS A 93 4.22 -6.13 -6.36
C LYS A 93 5.72 -5.88 -6.11
N ASP A 94 6.09 -5.49 -4.90
CA ASP A 94 7.48 -5.19 -4.50
C ASP A 94 8.26 -6.49 -4.47
N ARG A 95 7.63 -7.58 -4.02
CA ARG A 95 8.15 -8.93 -4.10
C ARG A 95 8.66 -9.28 -5.49
N GLU A 96 7.94 -8.93 -6.55
CA GLU A 96 8.33 -9.22 -7.95
C GLU A 96 9.55 -8.38 -8.39
N ILE A 97 9.65 -7.12 -7.98
CA ILE A 97 10.83 -6.28 -8.24
C ILE A 97 12.07 -6.89 -7.57
N LEU A 98 11.96 -7.28 -6.30
CA LEU A 98 13.09 -7.82 -5.52
C LEU A 98 13.66 -9.12 -6.13
N ARG A 99 12.81 -9.98 -6.67
CA ARG A 99 13.23 -11.28 -7.22
C ARG A 99 13.70 -11.25 -8.67
N HIS A 100 13.16 -10.35 -9.49
CA HIS A 100 13.26 -10.42 -10.96
C HIS A 100 13.91 -9.19 -11.59
N GLU A 101 13.89 -8.04 -10.92
CA GLU A 101 14.58 -6.82 -11.35
C GLU A 101 15.39 -6.13 -10.22
N PRO A 102 16.24 -6.87 -9.48
CA PRO A 102 17.00 -6.29 -8.37
C PRO A 102 17.98 -5.20 -8.81
N HIS A 103 18.62 -5.33 -9.98
CA HIS A 103 19.57 -4.32 -10.48
C HIS A 103 18.90 -2.97 -10.78
N LYS A 104 17.66 -2.96 -11.28
CA LYS A 104 16.90 -1.72 -11.52
C LYS A 104 16.67 -0.96 -10.22
N LEU A 105 16.36 -1.67 -9.14
CA LEU A 105 16.22 -1.10 -7.80
C LEU A 105 17.55 -0.54 -7.28
N ILE A 106 18.65 -1.30 -7.38
CA ILE A 106 19.97 -0.89 -6.89
C ILE A 106 20.47 0.36 -7.63
N GLU A 107 20.39 0.37 -8.96
CA GLU A 107 20.78 1.53 -9.76
C GLU A 107 19.95 2.76 -9.38
N SER A 108 18.64 2.58 -9.27
CA SER A 108 17.75 3.69 -8.92
C SER A 108 18.00 4.19 -7.49
N ALA A 109 18.42 3.32 -6.58
CA ALA A 109 18.81 3.69 -5.24
C ALA A 109 20.09 4.54 -5.23
N LEU A 110 21.09 4.23 -6.09
CA LEU A 110 22.26 5.09 -6.28
C LEU A 110 21.83 6.48 -6.76
N ILE A 111 21.00 6.55 -7.80
CA ILE A 111 20.55 7.82 -8.38
C ILE A 111 19.74 8.64 -7.37
N ALA A 112 18.77 8.02 -6.69
CA ALA A 112 17.94 8.68 -5.68
C ALA A 112 18.77 9.14 -4.48
N SER A 113 19.72 8.33 -4.04
CA SER A 113 20.64 8.68 -2.94
C SER A 113 21.51 9.87 -3.31
N PHE A 114 22.13 9.87 -4.50
CA PHE A 114 22.87 11.02 -5.00
C PHE A 114 22.02 12.30 -5.02
N ALA A 115 20.79 12.22 -5.54
CA ALA A 115 19.87 13.35 -5.60
C ALA A 115 19.55 13.95 -4.21
N MET A 116 19.57 13.11 -3.17
CA MET A 116 19.33 13.50 -1.78
C MET A 116 20.60 13.71 -0.95
N GLY A 117 21.79 13.58 -1.55
CA GLY A 117 23.08 13.68 -0.86
C GLY A 117 23.38 12.50 0.08
N ALA A 118 22.72 11.37 -0.08
CA ALA A 118 22.98 10.15 0.69
C ALA A 118 24.11 9.31 0.06
N HIS A 119 24.99 8.82 0.92
CA HIS A 119 26.08 7.91 0.56
C HIS A 119 25.79 6.44 0.91
N ALA A 120 24.70 6.19 1.64
CA ALA A 120 24.27 4.85 1.97
C ALA A 120 22.76 4.72 1.80
N ALA A 121 22.34 3.63 1.17
CA ALA A 121 20.97 3.19 1.15
C ALA A 121 20.81 1.92 1.99
N TYR A 122 19.75 1.86 2.78
CA TYR A 122 19.34 0.63 3.44
C TYR A 122 18.02 0.17 2.87
N ILE A 123 17.96 -1.05 2.34
CA ILE A 123 16.68 -1.69 2.04
C ILE A 123 16.24 -2.53 3.24
N TYR A 124 15.03 -2.25 3.74
CA TYR A 124 14.38 -3.04 4.76
C TYR A 124 13.45 -4.04 4.07
N ILE A 125 13.87 -5.30 4.02
CA ILE A 125 13.14 -6.38 3.37
C ILE A 125 12.30 -7.12 4.42
N ARG A 126 11.09 -7.50 4.03
CA ARG A 126 10.23 -8.37 4.82
C ARG A 126 10.99 -9.59 5.33
N GLY A 127 10.76 -9.97 6.60
CA GLY A 127 11.40 -11.15 7.19
C GLY A 127 11.11 -12.44 6.41
N GLU A 128 9.89 -12.61 5.93
CA GLU A 128 9.45 -13.80 5.19
C GLU A 128 10.04 -13.89 3.77
N PHE A 129 10.52 -12.79 3.20
CA PHE A 129 11.11 -12.72 1.87
C PHE A 129 12.58 -13.14 1.86
N TYR A 130 12.87 -14.34 2.36
CA TYR A 130 14.24 -14.87 2.46
C TYR A 130 14.88 -15.08 1.10
N ASN A 131 14.17 -15.69 0.15
CA ASN A 131 14.72 -15.96 -1.19
C ASN A 131 14.92 -14.66 -1.97
N GLU A 132 13.98 -13.73 -1.86
CA GLU A 132 14.05 -12.43 -2.50
C GLU A 132 15.20 -11.58 -1.92
N ALA A 133 15.44 -11.66 -0.60
CA ALA A 133 16.63 -11.05 0.01
C ALA A 133 17.94 -11.69 -0.48
N ARG A 134 17.97 -13.02 -0.67
CA ARG A 134 19.14 -13.71 -1.25
C ARG A 134 19.40 -13.31 -2.71
N HIS A 135 18.35 -13.21 -3.52
CA HIS A 135 18.46 -12.75 -4.91
C HIS A 135 19.01 -11.32 -4.95
N LEU A 136 18.48 -10.43 -4.10
CA LEU A 136 18.98 -9.07 -4.02
C LEU A 136 20.43 -9.02 -3.54
N GLN A 137 20.84 -9.85 -2.58
CA GLN A 137 22.23 -9.91 -2.14
C GLN A 137 23.17 -10.30 -3.29
N ILE A 138 22.80 -11.31 -4.10
CA ILE A 138 23.58 -11.69 -5.28
C ILE A 138 23.74 -10.51 -6.25
N ALA A 139 22.65 -9.78 -6.53
CA ALA A 139 22.70 -8.61 -7.41
C ALA A 139 23.52 -7.44 -6.81
N VAL A 140 23.51 -7.28 -5.49
CA VAL A 140 24.38 -6.32 -4.78
C VAL A 140 25.84 -6.73 -4.92
N ASP A 141 26.17 -8.00 -4.70
CA ASP A 141 27.53 -8.53 -4.84
C ASP A 141 28.05 -8.34 -6.28
N GLU A 142 27.24 -8.67 -7.29
CA GLU A 142 27.56 -8.42 -8.71
C GLU A 142 27.79 -6.93 -9.00
N ALA A 143 27.01 -6.04 -8.39
CA ALA A 143 27.16 -4.60 -8.57
C ALA A 143 28.45 -4.08 -7.90
N TYR A 144 28.85 -4.61 -6.74
CA TYR A 144 30.15 -4.30 -6.13
C TYR A 144 31.31 -4.85 -6.97
N GLU A 145 31.24 -6.10 -7.44
CA GLU A 145 32.27 -6.72 -8.29
C GLU A 145 32.46 -5.95 -9.61
N ALA A 146 31.37 -5.42 -10.18
CA ALA A 146 31.41 -4.61 -11.40
C ALA A 146 31.79 -3.14 -11.18
N GLY A 147 32.06 -2.70 -9.94
CA GLY A 147 32.37 -1.30 -9.61
C GLY A 147 31.19 -0.34 -9.77
N LEU A 148 29.97 -0.86 -9.78
CA LEU A 148 28.72 -0.08 -9.84
C LEU A 148 28.30 0.44 -8.46
N LEU A 149 28.79 -0.17 -7.39
CA LEU A 149 28.65 0.25 -5.99
C LEU A 149 30.02 0.42 -5.33
N GLY A 150 30.04 0.99 -4.13
CA GLY A 150 31.22 1.26 -3.33
C GLY A 150 31.86 2.59 -3.67
N LYS A 151 33.20 2.63 -3.64
CA LYS A 151 33.95 3.84 -3.97
C LYS A 151 33.83 4.18 -5.45
N ASN A 152 33.59 5.44 -5.78
CA ASN A 152 33.41 5.90 -7.16
C ASN A 152 32.37 5.04 -7.91
N ALA A 153 31.21 4.85 -7.30
CA ALA A 153 30.12 4.01 -7.78
C ALA A 153 29.74 4.36 -9.23
N ALA A 154 29.78 3.36 -10.12
CA ALA A 154 29.53 3.50 -11.56
C ALA A 154 30.40 4.56 -12.26
N GLY A 155 31.61 4.83 -11.74
CA GLY A 155 32.56 5.79 -12.32
C GLY A 155 32.14 7.26 -12.19
N THR A 156 31.24 7.57 -11.24
CA THR A 156 30.60 8.89 -11.10
C THR A 156 31.37 9.89 -10.24
N GLY A 157 32.38 9.44 -9.50
CA GLY A 157 33.04 10.18 -8.42
C GLY A 157 32.25 10.21 -7.11
N TRP A 158 31.10 9.51 -7.04
CA TRP A 158 30.26 9.42 -5.85
C TRP A 158 30.49 8.08 -5.14
N ASP A 159 30.78 8.12 -3.84
CA ASP A 159 30.87 6.91 -3.02
C ASP A 159 29.46 6.51 -2.57
N PHE A 160 29.08 5.25 -2.79
CA PHE A 160 27.74 4.78 -2.45
C PHE A 160 27.70 3.30 -2.04
N ASP A 161 27.18 3.03 -0.85
CA ASP A 161 26.95 1.69 -0.35
C ASP A 161 25.46 1.32 -0.27
N PHE A 162 25.18 0.04 -0.50
CA PHE A 162 23.83 -0.50 -0.46
C PHE A 162 23.75 -1.66 0.53
N TYR A 163 22.97 -1.48 1.59
CA TYR A 163 22.86 -2.42 2.70
C TYR A 163 21.49 -3.09 2.73
N ILE A 164 21.47 -4.40 2.93
CA ILE A 164 20.25 -5.17 3.10
C ILE A 164 20.00 -5.43 4.59
N HIS A 165 18.84 -5.01 5.07
CA HIS A 165 18.35 -5.33 6.41
C HIS A 165 17.06 -6.14 6.31
N ARG A 166 16.95 -7.22 7.07
CA ARG A 166 15.74 -8.07 7.09
C ARG A 166 14.94 -7.85 8.36
N GLY A 167 13.65 -7.60 8.20
CA GLY A 167 12.69 -7.62 9.30
C GLY A 167 12.40 -9.03 9.81
N ALA A 168 11.38 -9.16 10.66
CA ALA A 168 11.04 -10.42 11.33
C ALA A 168 9.52 -10.66 11.45
N GLY A 169 8.76 -10.32 10.41
CA GLY A 169 7.32 -10.60 10.33
C GLY A 169 6.45 -9.66 11.18
N ALA A 170 6.50 -8.36 10.87
CA ALA A 170 5.69 -7.36 11.55
C ALA A 170 5.22 -6.29 10.55
N TYR A 171 3.94 -6.28 10.23
CA TYR A 171 3.36 -5.32 9.28
C TYR A 171 3.54 -3.87 9.72
N ILE A 172 3.50 -3.61 11.02
CA ILE A 172 3.76 -2.27 11.56
C ILE A 172 5.17 -1.76 11.21
N CYS A 173 6.16 -2.64 11.04
CA CYS A 173 7.50 -2.24 10.59
C CYS A 173 7.54 -1.79 9.13
N GLY A 174 6.47 -2.00 8.35
CA GLY A 174 6.27 -1.37 7.05
C GLY A 174 5.85 0.11 7.14
N GLU A 175 5.49 0.64 8.31
CA GLU A 175 5.26 2.07 8.49
C GLU A 175 6.59 2.83 8.49
N GLU A 176 6.62 4.00 7.81
CA GLU A 176 7.83 4.78 7.58
C GLU A 176 8.72 4.98 8.81
N THR A 177 8.19 5.38 9.95
CA THR A 177 8.99 5.67 11.16
C THR A 177 9.23 4.43 12.03
N ALA A 178 8.29 3.49 12.05
CA ALA A 178 8.50 2.19 12.71
C ALA A 178 9.62 1.38 12.03
N LEU A 179 9.72 1.48 10.70
CA LEU A 179 10.79 0.88 9.91
C LEU A 179 12.16 1.40 10.36
N LEU A 180 12.29 2.71 10.58
CA LEU A 180 13.53 3.32 11.09
C LEU A 180 13.88 2.79 12.47
N GLU A 181 12.90 2.74 13.39
CA GLU A 181 13.11 2.19 14.74
C GLU A 181 13.52 0.72 14.71
N SER A 182 12.88 -0.09 13.85
CA SER A 182 13.27 -1.49 13.68
C SER A 182 14.69 -1.63 13.12
N LEU A 183 15.07 -0.78 12.16
CA LEU A 183 16.40 -0.79 11.56
C LEU A 183 17.48 -0.38 12.59
N GLU A 184 17.14 0.51 13.52
CA GLU A 184 17.98 0.90 14.67
C GLU A 184 18.11 -0.20 15.74
N GLY A 185 17.49 -1.37 15.53
CA GLY A 185 17.52 -2.48 16.50
C GLY A 185 16.57 -2.31 17.68
N LYS A 186 15.63 -1.36 17.60
CA LYS A 186 14.57 -1.17 18.60
C LYS A 186 13.31 -1.94 18.16
N LYS A 187 12.27 -1.88 18.99
CA LYS A 187 10.93 -2.35 18.59
C LYS A 187 10.41 -1.47 17.47
N GLY A 188 9.74 -2.05 16.47
CA GLY A 188 9.08 -1.32 15.37
C GLY A 188 7.84 -0.54 15.82
N GLN A 189 8.04 0.42 16.72
CA GLN A 189 7.01 1.32 17.23
C GLN A 189 7.17 2.67 16.53
N PRO A 190 6.16 3.17 15.80
CA PRO A 190 6.23 4.45 15.10
C PRO A 190 6.64 5.63 15.98
N ARG A 191 7.28 6.63 15.37
CA ARG A 191 7.58 7.91 16.01
C ARG A 191 6.43 8.89 15.79
N MET A 192 6.19 9.75 16.78
CA MET A 192 5.32 10.91 16.59
C MET A 192 5.96 11.87 15.58
N LYS A 193 5.15 12.37 14.64
CA LYS A 193 5.54 13.43 13.71
C LYS A 193 4.94 14.75 14.22
N PRO A 194 5.71 15.85 14.36
CA PRO A 194 7.17 16.01 14.14
C PRO A 194 8.05 15.47 15.30
N PRO A 195 9.36 15.19 15.06
CA PRO A 195 10.12 15.50 13.84
C PRO A 195 9.88 14.52 12.68
N PHE A 196 9.91 15.04 11.46
CA PHE A 196 9.83 14.22 10.24
C PHE A 196 11.18 13.55 9.95
N PRO A 197 11.20 12.39 9.27
CA PRO A 197 12.44 11.68 8.94
C PRO A 197 13.49 12.52 8.20
N ALA A 198 13.07 13.46 7.34
CA ALA A 198 13.97 14.34 6.62
C ALA A 198 14.77 15.28 7.54
N GLY A 199 14.25 15.59 8.73
CA GLY A 199 14.97 16.34 9.77
C GLY A 199 15.75 15.42 10.71
N ALA A 200 15.10 14.38 11.24
CA ALA A 200 15.69 13.42 12.17
C ALA A 200 15.07 12.02 11.96
N GLY A 201 15.72 11.22 11.13
CA GLY A 201 15.32 9.86 10.75
C GLY A 201 16.22 8.79 11.34
N LEU A 202 16.79 7.94 10.47
CA LEU A 202 17.64 6.82 10.85
C LEU A 202 18.87 7.32 11.62
N TYR A 203 19.11 6.78 12.82
CA TYR A 203 20.18 7.19 13.73
C TYR A 203 20.16 8.69 14.06
N GLY A 204 18.98 9.32 14.02
CA GLY A 204 18.82 10.76 14.18
C GLY A 204 19.31 11.59 13.00
N CYS A 205 19.72 10.95 11.90
CA CYS A 205 20.24 11.60 10.71
C CYS A 205 19.11 11.88 9.68
N PRO A 206 19.26 12.89 8.81
CA PRO A 206 18.32 13.14 7.73
C PRO A 206 18.10 11.89 6.88
N THR A 207 16.84 11.47 6.76
CA THR A 207 16.49 10.23 6.07
C THR A 207 15.20 10.38 5.28
N THR A 208 15.18 9.83 4.08
CA THR A 208 13.94 9.65 3.32
C THR A 208 13.61 8.16 3.21
N VAL A 209 12.35 7.80 3.51
CA VAL A 209 11.84 6.45 3.29
C VAL A 209 10.98 6.40 2.03
N ASN A 210 11.28 5.53 1.08
CA ASN A 210 10.45 5.32 -0.11
C ASN A 210 10.20 3.82 -0.35
N ASN A 211 9.03 3.50 -0.89
CA ASN A 211 8.70 2.13 -1.29
C ASN A 211 9.58 1.67 -2.47
N VAL A 212 9.81 0.35 -2.57
CA VAL A 212 10.59 -0.30 -3.64
C VAL A 212 10.18 0.20 -5.03
N GLU A 213 8.89 0.15 -5.38
CA GLU A 213 8.40 0.58 -6.70
C GLU A 213 8.67 2.07 -6.99
N SER A 214 8.58 2.93 -5.97
CA SER A 214 8.90 4.37 -6.14
C SER A 214 10.36 4.61 -6.44
N ILE A 215 11.27 3.86 -5.81
CA ILE A 215 12.70 3.97 -6.09
C ILE A 215 13.01 3.32 -7.44
N ALA A 216 12.62 2.06 -7.66
CA ALA A 216 12.95 1.32 -8.89
C ALA A 216 12.47 1.99 -10.19
N SER A 217 11.44 2.85 -10.13
CA SER A 217 10.99 3.61 -11.30
C SER A 217 11.94 4.75 -11.69
N ALA A 218 12.79 5.24 -10.78
CA ALA A 218 13.52 6.49 -10.94
C ALA A 218 14.52 6.46 -12.10
N SER A 219 15.32 5.40 -12.25
CA SER A 219 16.31 5.33 -13.33
C SER A 219 15.64 5.41 -14.71
N THR A 220 14.53 4.69 -14.88
CA THR A 220 13.78 4.63 -16.15
C THR A 220 13.09 5.96 -16.45
N ILE A 221 12.50 6.61 -15.44
CA ILE A 221 11.91 7.96 -15.59
C ILE A 221 12.98 8.96 -16.03
N LEU A 222 14.17 8.94 -15.42
CA LEU A 222 15.23 9.89 -15.72
C LEU A 222 15.88 9.64 -17.09
N ARG A 223 15.93 8.38 -17.55
CA ARG A 223 16.39 8.03 -18.90
C ARG A 223 15.38 8.41 -19.98
N ARG A 224 14.10 8.09 -19.78
CA ARG A 224 13.03 8.34 -20.78
C ARG A 224 12.50 9.78 -20.74
N GLY A 225 12.77 10.50 -19.65
CA GLY A 225 12.37 11.88 -19.41
C GLY A 225 11.05 12.00 -18.65
N ALA A 226 10.94 13.06 -17.84
CA ALA A 226 9.75 13.36 -17.04
C ALA A 226 8.47 13.46 -17.90
N ALA A 227 8.58 14.10 -19.08
CA ALA A 227 7.46 14.32 -19.99
C ALA A 227 6.82 13.00 -20.49
N TRP A 228 7.63 11.97 -20.74
CA TRP A 228 7.13 10.65 -21.12
C TRP A 228 6.30 10.04 -20.00
N PHE A 229 6.80 10.06 -18.77
CA PHE A 229 6.09 9.48 -17.64
C PHE A 229 4.83 10.26 -17.28
N SER A 230 4.87 11.60 -17.36
CA SER A 230 3.70 12.46 -17.08
C SER A 230 2.63 12.43 -18.16
N ALA A 231 2.97 11.98 -19.37
CA ALA A 231 2.01 11.79 -20.46
C ALA A 231 1.16 10.53 -20.28
N LEU A 232 1.57 9.62 -19.39
CA LEU A 232 0.81 8.44 -18.99
C LEU A 232 -0.11 8.79 -17.82
N GLY A 233 -1.33 8.29 -17.86
CA GLY A 233 -2.35 8.44 -16.85
C GLY A 233 -3.07 9.80 -16.89
N ARG A 234 -3.82 10.08 -15.84
CA ARG A 234 -4.61 11.31 -15.73
C ARG A 234 -3.80 12.43 -15.07
N PRO A 235 -4.18 13.71 -15.26
CA PRO A 235 -3.63 14.81 -14.45
C PRO A 235 -3.69 14.49 -12.95
N ASN A 236 -2.62 14.81 -12.21
CA ASN A 236 -2.38 14.45 -10.80
C ASN A 236 -2.25 12.94 -10.50
N ASN A 237 -2.30 12.08 -11.51
CA ASN A 237 -2.24 10.63 -11.43
C ASN A 237 -1.35 10.08 -12.55
N ALA A 238 -0.14 10.63 -12.62
CA ALA A 238 0.82 10.35 -13.69
C ALA A 238 1.52 8.99 -13.54
N GLY A 239 1.79 8.41 -14.70
CA GLY A 239 2.66 7.26 -14.88
C GLY A 239 1.98 5.91 -14.82
N THR A 240 2.83 4.88 -14.78
CA THR A 240 2.43 3.50 -14.60
C THR A 240 2.45 3.11 -13.12
N LYS A 241 1.77 2.01 -12.79
CA LYS A 241 1.79 1.40 -11.47
C LYS A 241 1.79 -0.11 -11.60
N LEU A 242 2.59 -0.78 -10.77
CA LEU A 242 2.41 -2.20 -10.52
C LEU A 242 1.15 -2.39 -9.69
N MET A 243 0.25 -3.21 -10.22
CA MET A 243 -1.00 -3.61 -9.60
C MET A 243 -1.01 -5.13 -9.46
N ALA A 244 -1.77 -5.62 -8.47
CA ALA A 244 -2.02 -7.03 -8.31
C ALA A 244 -3.53 -7.26 -8.21
N ILE A 245 -4.01 -8.38 -8.77
CA ILE A 245 -5.38 -8.85 -8.60
C ILE A 245 -5.32 -10.16 -7.83
N SER A 246 -6.04 -10.22 -6.72
CA SER A 246 -6.17 -11.39 -5.88
C SER A 246 -7.64 -11.67 -5.55
N GLY A 247 -7.91 -12.81 -4.90
CA GLY A 247 -9.27 -13.20 -4.51
C GLY A 247 -10.00 -13.99 -5.59
N HIS A 248 -11.30 -13.71 -5.77
CA HIS A 248 -12.22 -14.51 -6.58
C HIS A 248 -12.23 -14.09 -8.07
N VAL A 249 -11.06 -14.12 -8.70
CA VAL A 249 -10.89 -13.99 -10.17
C VAL A 249 -10.38 -15.29 -10.78
N ASN A 250 -10.50 -15.44 -12.11
CA ASN A 250 -10.05 -16.65 -12.79
C ASN A 250 -8.52 -16.73 -12.93
N THR A 251 -7.84 -15.59 -13.06
CA THR A 251 -6.39 -15.50 -13.22
C THR A 251 -5.80 -14.43 -12.30
N PRO A 252 -5.57 -14.73 -11.00
CA PRO A 252 -4.85 -13.83 -10.11
C PRO A 252 -3.43 -13.56 -10.64
N CYS A 253 -3.02 -12.30 -10.68
CA CYS A 253 -1.74 -11.90 -11.27
C CYS A 253 -1.22 -10.57 -10.72
N VAL A 254 0.07 -10.31 -10.95
CA VAL A 254 0.71 -9.00 -10.80
C VAL A 254 1.03 -8.49 -12.20
N PHE A 255 0.74 -7.23 -12.49
CA PHE A 255 0.98 -6.64 -13.81
C PHE A 255 1.28 -5.15 -13.67
N GLU A 256 1.94 -4.59 -14.67
CA GLU A 256 2.10 -3.13 -14.79
C GLU A 256 0.98 -2.57 -15.66
N GLU A 257 0.39 -1.45 -15.26
CA GLU A 257 -0.61 -0.77 -16.08
C GLU A 257 -0.55 0.74 -15.86
N GLU A 258 -1.11 1.48 -16.82
CA GLU A 258 -1.29 2.92 -16.71
C GLU A 258 -2.25 3.28 -15.57
N LEU A 259 -1.96 4.35 -14.82
CA LEU A 259 -2.90 4.85 -13.81
C LEU A 259 -4.15 5.45 -14.47
N GLY A 260 -5.32 5.17 -13.89
CA GLY A 260 -6.60 5.67 -14.39
C GLY A 260 -7.31 4.74 -15.38
N VAL A 261 -6.82 3.52 -15.57
CA VAL A 261 -7.57 2.47 -16.29
C VAL A 261 -8.77 2.03 -15.45
N SER A 262 -9.88 1.67 -16.11
CA SER A 262 -11.09 1.19 -15.45
C SER A 262 -10.81 -0.07 -14.61
N MET A 263 -11.34 -0.12 -13.38
CA MET A 263 -11.25 -1.31 -12.54
C MET A 263 -11.86 -2.55 -13.22
N LYS A 264 -13.02 -2.37 -13.88
CA LYS A 264 -13.68 -3.45 -14.62
C LYS A 264 -12.80 -3.98 -15.74
N GLU A 265 -12.22 -3.07 -16.54
CA GLU A 265 -11.32 -3.45 -17.64
C GLU A 265 -10.11 -4.25 -17.14
N ILE A 266 -9.52 -3.83 -16.01
CA ILE A 266 -8.42 -4.54 -15.37
C ILE A 266 -8.84 -5.95 -14.95
N ILE A 267 -9.97 -6.09 -14.25
CA ILE A 267 -10.46 -7.40 -13.79
C ILE A 267 -10.78 -8.32 -14.97
N GLU A 268 -11.42 -7.82 -16.01
CA GLU A 268 -11.80 -8.61 -17.18
C GLU A 268 -10.59 -9.01 -18.04
N LYS A 269 -9.62 -8.12 -18.25
CA LYS A 269 -8.46 -8.37 -19.12
C LYS A 269 -7.30 -9.06 -18.43
N HIS A 270 -6.84 -8.51 -17.30
CA HIS A 270 -5.68 -9.05 -16.56
C HIS A 270 -6.10 -10.15 -15.58
N GLY A 271 -7.24 -9.97 -14.90
CA GLY A 271 -7.77 -10.95 -13.95
C GLY A 271 -8.48 -12.15 -14.58
N GLY A 272 -8.68 -12.16 -15.90
CA GLY A 272 -9.48 -13.17 -16.61
C GLY A 272 -10.96 -13.18 -16.23
N GLY A 273 -11.46 -12.09 -15.65
CA GLY A 273 -12.82 -11.95 -15.13
C GLY A 273 -13.02 -12.49 -13.72
N VAL A 274 -14.13 -12.07 -13.11
CA VAL A 274 -14.61 -12.58 -11.81
C VAL A 274 -15.02 -14.04 -11.99
N ARG A 275 -14.79 -14.88 -10.97
CA ARG A 275 -15.25 -16.27 -10.96
C ARG A 275 -16.77 -16.31 -11.17
N GLY A 276 -17.24 -16.97 -12.22
CA GLY A 276 -18.67 -17.01 -12.58
C GLY A 276 -19.19 -15.77 -13.33
N GLY A 277 -18.32 -14.88 -13.79
CA GLY A 277 -18.66 -13.69 -14.58
C GLY A 277 -18.87 -12.42 -13.74
N TRP A 278 -18.87 -11.26 -14.41
CA TRP A 278 -18.97 -9.94 -13.76
C TRP A 278 -20.22 -9.79 -12.87
N ASP A 279 -21.34 -10.41 -13.25
CA ASP A 279 -22.57 -10.38 -12.46
C ASP A 279 -22.48 -11.17 -11.15
N ASN A 280 -21.47 -12.03 -11.01
CA ASN A 280 -21.18 -12.70 -9.76
C ASN A 280 -20.30 -11.86 -8.81
N LEU A 281 -19.88 -10.65 -9.20
CA LEU A 281 -19.14 -9.75 -8.33
C LEU A 281 -20.03 -9.31 -7.15
N LEU A 282 -19.47 -9.39 -5.94
CA LEU A 282 -20.06 -8.80 -4.74
C LEU A 282 -19.41 -7.45 -4.46
N ALA A 283 -18.09 -7.44 -4.35
CA ALA A 283 -17.33 -6.27 -3.93
C ALA A 283 -15.84 -6.38 -4.27
N VAL A 284 -15.14 -5.25 -4.28
CA VAL A 284 -13.70 -5.17 -4.46
C VAL A 284 -13.09 -4.27 -3.38
N ILE A 285 -11.98 -4.69 -2.79
CA ILE A 285 -11.11 -3.80 -2.02
C ILE A 285 -10.00 -3.36 -2.97
N PRO A 286 -9.93 -2.09 -3.38
CA PRO A 286 -9.09 -1.67 -4.52
C PRO A 286 -7.58 -1.61 -4.24
N GLY A 287 -7.15 -1.50 -2.99
CA GLY A 287 -5.81 -0.99 -2.66
C GLY A 287 -5.11 -1.64 -1.49
N GLY A 288 -5.32 -2.93 -1.26
CA GLY A 288 -4.91 -3.64 -0.04
C GLY A 288 -5.97 -3.57 1.05
N CYS A 289 -5.88 -4.43 2.07
CA CYS A 289 -6.94 -4.53 3.08
C CYS A 289 -7.16 -3.27 3.92
N SER A 290 -6.25 -2.29 3.88
CA SER A 290 -6.34 -1.02 4.59
C SER A 290 -7.40 -0.07 4.04
N VAL A 291 -7.87 -0.23 2.79
CA VAL A 291 -8.81 0.71 2.18
C VAL A 291 -10.27 0.22 2.24
N PRO A 292 -11.26 1.13 2.26
CA PRO A 292 -12.68 0.76 2.25
C PRO A 292 -13.06 -0.10 1.03
N VAL A 293 -13.90 -1.11 1.27
CA VAL A 293 -14.50 -1.94 0.23
C VAL A 293 -15.46 -1.15 -0.65
N LEU A 294 -15.50 -1.47 -1.94
CA LEU A 294 -16.40 -0.89 -2.94
C LEU A 294 -17.43 -1.95 -3.42
N PRO A 295 -18.72 -1.60 -3.51
CA PRO A 295 -19.73 -2.50 -4.07
C PRO A 295 -19.63 -2.57 -5.60
N LYS A 296 -20.24 -3.60 -6.21
CA LYS A 296 -20.22 -3.86 -7.66
C LYS A 296 -20.53 -2.59 -8.48
N GLU A 297 -21.57 -1.85 -8.11
CA GLU A 297 -22.07 -0.69 -8.86
C GLU A 297 -21.02 0.42 -8.97
N THR A 298 -20.22 0.62 -7.92
CA THR A 298 -19.10 1.57 -7.95
C THR A 298 -17.94 1.02 -8.78
N CYS A 299 -17.66 -0.28 -8.67
CA CYS A 299 -16.58 -0.95 -9.41
C CYS A 299 -16.77 -0.90 -10.93
N GLU A 300 -18.01 -0.75 -11.41
CA GLU A 300 -18.33 -0.64 -12.84
C GLU A 300 -17.81 0.64 -13.50
N THR A 301 -17.67 1.72 -12.74
CA THR A 301 -17.36 3.06 -13.29
C THR A 301 -16.05 3.65 -12.77
N VAL A 302 -15.52 3.12 -11.67
CA VAL A 302 -14.34 3.68 -11.03
C VAL A 302 -13.06 3.40 -11.83
N LEU A 303 -12.14 4.36 -11.78
CA LEU A 303 -10.81 4.23 -12.35
C LEU A 303 -9.79 3.90 -11.26
N MET A 304 -8.76 3.13 -11.63
CA MET A 304 -7.65 2.76 -10.76
C MET A 304 -6.60 3.87 -10.71
N ASP A 305 -6.96 4.99 -10.09
CA ASP A 305 -6.08 6.10 -9.75
C ASP A 305 -6.38 6.66 -8.34
N TYR A 306 -5.52 7.54 -7.82
CA TYR A 306 -5.63 8.01 -6.45
C TYR A 306 -6.87 8.89 -6.24
N ASP A 307 -7.18 9.75 -7.19
CA ASP A 307 -8.22 10.77 -7.02
C ASP A 307 -9.62 10.21 -7.25
N SER A 308 -9.79 9.32 -8.24
CA SER A 308 -11.04 8.61 -8.52
C SER A 308 -11.45 7.72 -7.34
N LEU A 309 -10.51 6.98 -6.75
CA LEU A 309 -10.81 6.11 -5.60
C LEU A 309 -11.10 6.91 -4.33
N ARG A 310 -10.40 8.04 -4.13
CA ARG A 310 -10.69 8.97 -3.05
C ARG A 310 -12.08 9.60 -3.18
N ALA A 311 -12.50 9.93 -4.40
CA ALA A 311 -13.81 10.53 -4.67
C ALA A 311 -14.98 9.60 -4.30
N VAL A 312 -14.78 8.28 -4.39
CA VAL A 312 -15.75 7.26 -3.97
C VAL A 312 -15.55 6.78 -2.52
N GLN A 313 -14.86 7.58 -1.70
CA GLN A 313 -14.60 7.30 -0.28
C GLN A 313 -13.85 5.97 -0.05
N SER A 314 -12.96 5.61 -0.95
CA SER A 314 -11.97 4.54 -0.79
C SER A 314 -10.56 5.10 -1.06
N GLY A 315 -9.59 4.25 -1.40
CA GLY A 315 -8.23 4.66 -1.72
C GLY A 315 -7.53 3.69 -2.66
N LEU A 316 -6.56 4.19 -3.44
CA LEU A 316 -5.73 3.33 -4.28
C LEU A 316 -4.79 2.44 -3.46
N GLY A 317 -4.35 2.91 -2.30
CA GLY A 317 -3.40 2.20 -1.44
C GLY A 317 -2.19 1.69 -2.25
N THR A 318 -1.89 0.41 -2.13
CA THR A 318 -0.79 -0.23 -2.86
C THR A 318 -1.11 -0.52 -4.33
N GLY A 319 -2.36 -0.31 -4.78
CA GLY A 319 -2.87 -0.69 -6.11
C GLY A 319 -3.12 -2.19 -6.26
N CYS A 320 -3.15 -2.92 -5.16
CA CYS A 320 -3.35 -4.37 -5.17
C CYS A 320 -4.77 -4.71 -4.71
N MET A 321 -5.62 -5.12 -5.64
CA MET A 321 -7.04 -5.34 -5.41
C MET A 321 -7.35 -6.75 -4.92
N ILE A 322 -8.35 -6.84 -4.05
CA ILE A 322 -8.92 -8.10 -3.53
C ILE A 322 -10.36 -8.17 -4.03
N VAL A 323 -10.61 -9.08 -4.97
CA VAL A 323 -11.92 -9.28 -5.58
C VAL A 323 -12.71 -10.31 -4.78
N MET A 324 -13.97 -10.02 -4.46
CA MET A 324 -14.87 -10.91 -3.73
C MET A 324 -16.15 -11.13 -4.55
N ASP A 325 -16.45 -12.39 -4.86
CA ASP A 325 -17.70 -12.78 -5.52
C ASP A 325 -18.84 -12.99 -4.49
N LYS A 326 -20.07 -13.20 -4.99
CA LYS A 326 -21.29 -13.36 -4.16
C LYS A 326 -21.31 -14.59 -3.26
N SER A 327 -20.38 -15.53 -3.42
CA SER A 327 -20.24 -16.68 -2.51
C SER A 327 -19.57 -16.30 -1.17
N THR A 328 -19.04 -15.07 -1.08
CA THR A 328 -18.25 -14.61 0.07
C THR A 328 -19.14 -14.12 1.21
N ASP A 329 -18.86 -14.56 2.44
CA ASP A 329 -19.32 -13.85 3.63
C ASP A 329 -18.44 -12.61 3.84
N ILE A 330 -18.92 -11.47 3.35
CA ILE A 330 -18.18 -10.20 3.41
C ILE A 330 -17.97 -9.71 4.85
N ILE A 331 -18.90 -9.97 5.77
CA ILE A 331 -18.75 -9.60 7.18
C ILE A 331 -17.58 -10.39 7.77
N LYS A 332 -17.49 -11.69 7.45
CA LYS A 332 -16.38 -12.56 7.88
C LYS A 332 -15.05 -12.17 7.25
N ALA A 333 -15.03 -11.79 5.96
CA ALA A 333 -13.82 -11.31 5.30
C ALA A 333 -13.26 -10.05 6.00
N ILE A 334 -14.12 -9.05 6.26
CA ILE A 334 -13.69 -7.82 6.95
C ILE A 334 -13.32 -8.10 8.41
N ALA A 335 -14.05 -8.98 9.12
CA ALA A 335 -13.67 -9.40 10.47
C ALA A 335 -12.27 -10.04 10.52
N ARG A 336 -11.90 -10.80 9.47
CA ARG A 336 -10.55 -11.37 9.35
C ARG A 336 -9.48 -10.29 9.19
N PHE A 337 -9.77 -9.18 8.52
CA PHE A 337 -8.88 -8.01 8.47
C PHE A 337 -8.80 -7.30 9.81
N SER A 338 -9.92 -7.14 10.53
CA SER A 338 -9.89 -6.61 11.90
C SER A 338 -9.00 -7.46 12.82
N GLN A 339 -9.03 -8.78 12.68
CA GLN A 339 -8.12 -9.69 13.40
C GLN A 339 -6.66 -9.51 12.97
N PHE A 340 -6.40 -9.31 11.67
CA PHE A 340 -5.06 -8.99 11.16
C PHE A 340 -4.53 -7.70 11.79
N PHE A 341 -5.27 -6.58 11.73
CA PHE A 341 -4.82 -5.32 12.31
C PHE A 341 -4.66 -5.37 13.84
N LYS A 342 -5.47 -6.17 14.54
CA LYS A 342 -5.26 -6.44 15.98
C LYS A 342 -3.97 -7.22 16.23
N HIS A 343 -3.62 -8.16 15.35
CA HIS A 343 -2.41 -8.98 15.48
C HIS A 343 -1.15 -8.15 15.18
N GLU A 344 -1.26 -7.33 14.14
CA GLU A 344 -0.16 -6.54 13.58
C GLU A 344 -0.03 -5.12 14.15
N SER A 345 -0.81 -4.78 15.18
CA SER A 345 -0.64 -3.53 15.92
C SER A 345 0.50 -3.65 16.92
N CYS A 346 1.45 -2.70 16.90
CA CYS A 346 2.55 -2.64 17.88
C CYS A 346 2.10 -2.31 19.31
N GLY A 347 0.84 -1.94 19.51
CA GLY A 347 0.28 -1.63 20.82
C GLY A 347 0.80 -0.35 21.49
N GLN A 348 1.47 0.55 20.77
CA GLN A 348 2.03 1.77 21.37
C GLN A 348 0.94 2.77 21.81
N CYS A 349 0.07 3.21 20.89
CA CYS A 349 -0.97 4.20 21.19
C CYS A 349 -2.28 3.53 21.64
N THR A 350 -2.90 4.09 22.68
CA THR A 350 -4.13 3.54 23.30
C THR A 350 -5.30 3.40 22.32
N PRO A 351 -5.62 4.39 21.47
CA PRO A 351 -6.77 4.26 20.56
C PRO A 351 -6.61 3.08 19.60
N CYS A 352 -5.41 2.85 19.07
CA CYS A 352 -5.14 1.68 18.23
C CYS A 352 -5.10 0.38 19.05
N ARG A 353 -4.33 0.35 20.14
CA ARG A 353 -4.10 -0.87 20.96
C ARG A 353 -5.41 -1.45 21.48
N GLU A 354 -6.25 -0.60 22.08
CA GLU A 354 -7.52 -1.04 22.67
C GLU A 354 -8.63 -1.09 21.62
N GLY A 355 -8.69 -0.09 20.73
CA GLY A 355 -9.72 0.05 19.73
C GLY A 355 -9.71 -1.09 18.71
N THR A 356 -8.55 -1.51 18.19
CA THR A 356 -8.47 -2.64 17.25
C THR A 356 -8.93 -3.96 17.88
N GLY A 357 -8.55 -4.20 19.15
CA GLY A 357 -9.01 -5.34 19.91
C GLY A 357 -10.52 -5.33 20.16
N TRP A 358 -11.08 -4.15 20.47
CA TRP A 358 -12.52 -3.98 20.65
C TRP A 358 -13.28 -4.18 19.35
N MET A 359 -12.86 -3.52 18.27
CA MET A 359 -13.47 -3.62 16.94
C MET A 359 -13.48 -5.08 16.46
N MET A 360 -12.37 -5.81 16.61
CA MET A 360 -12.29 -7.24 16.28
C MET A 360 -13.32 -8.08 17.05
N ARG A 361 -13.49 -7.84 18.36
CA ARG A 361 -14.48 -8.59 19.17
C ARG A 361 -15.91 -8.29 18.74
N VAL A 362 -16.25 -7.04 18.44
CA VAL A 362 -17.57 -6.68 17.92
C VAL A 362 -17.78 -7.29 16.54
N MET A 363 -16.80 -7.21 15.64
CA MET A 363 -16.85 -7.84 14.32
C MET A 363 -17.08 -9.35 14.40
N ASN A 364 -16.43 -10.06 15.34
CA ASN A 364 -16.68 -11.49 15.54
C ASN A 364 -18.14 -11.77 15.95
N ARG A 365 -18.74 -10.93 16.80
CA ARG A 365 -20.17 -11.04 17.12
C ARG A 365 -21.07 -10.70 15.93
N MET A 366 -20.68 -9.74 15.10
CA MET A 366 -21.39 -9.40 13.85
C MET A 366 -21.38 -10.56 12.86
N VAL A 367 -20.27 -11.30 12.75
CA VAL A 367 -20.17 -12.52 11.92
C VAL A 367 -21.18 -13.57 12.38
N GLU A 368 -21.26 -13.80 13.69
CA GLU A 368 -22.19 -14.77 14.29
C GLU A 368 -23.66 -14.29 14.28
N GLY A 369 -23.89 -12.97 14.16
CA GLY A 369 -25.22 -12.36 14.29
C GLY A 369 -25.66 -12.12 15.74
N ARG A 370 -24.78 -12.28 16.72
CA ARG A 370 -25.02 -12.09 18.17
C ARG A 370 -25.00 -10.63 18.63
N ALA A 371 -24.81 -9.70 17.72
CA ALA A 371 -24.80 -8.27 18.01
C ALA A 371 -26.24 -7.71 18.02
N GLU A 372 -26.39 -6.51 18.56
CA GLU A 372 -27.61 -5.71 18.44
C GLU A 372 -27.49 -4.74 17.25
N ILE A 373 -28.61 -4.26 16.70
CA ILE A 373 -28.59 -3.39 15.52
C ILE A 373 -27.90 -2.06 15.84
N GLU A 374 -28.11 -1.55 17.04
CA GLU A 374 -27.52 -0.34 17.59
C GLU A 374 -26.00 -0.46 17.76
N GLU A 375 -25.46 -1.69 17.85
CA GLU A 375 -24.02 -1.90 17.91
C GLU A 375 -23.33 -1.61 16.58
N ILE A 376 -24.06 -1.56 15.46
CA ILE A 376 -23.50 -1.14 14.16
C ILE A 376 -23.10 0.34 14.26
N ASP A 377 -23.97 1.19 14.81
CA ASP A 377 -23.69 2.62 15.00
C ASP A 377 -22.59 2.85 16.05
N MET A 378 -22.62 2.07 17.14
CA MET A 378 -21.54 2.09 18.14
C MET A 378 -20.19 1.69 17.53
N LEU A 379 -20.17 0.66 16.69
CA LEU A 379 -18.96 0.22 15.99
C LEU A 379 -18.45 1.31 15.04
N GLU A 380 -19.34 1.96 14.28
CA GLU A 380 -18.98 3.10 13.44
C GLU A 380 -18.38 4.24 14.28
N GLN A 381 -18.99 4.60 15.40
CA GLN A 381 -18.48 5.64 16.30
C GLN A 381 -17.08 5.30 16.82
N VAL A 382 -16.83 4.06 17.23
CA VAL A 382 -15.49 3.64 17.69
C VAL A 382 -14.48 3.70 16.54
N THR A 383 -14.85 3.33 15.31
CA THR A 383 -13.92 3.47 14.18
C THR A 383 -13.48 4.92 13.99
N ARG A 384 -14.36 5.90 14.21
CA ARG A 384 -14.06 7.35 14.16
C ARG A 384 -13.23 7.85 15.34
N GLN A 385 -13.33 7.18 16.50
CA GLN A 385 -12.47 7.48 17.65
C GLN A 385 -11.05 6.91 17.49
N VAL A 386 -10.89 5.84 16.71
CA VAL A 386 -9.56 5.30 16.36
C VAL A 386 -8.93 6.11 15.23
N GLU A 387 -9.70 6.38 14.18
CA GLU A 387 -9.27 7.19 13.03
C GLU A 387 -8.80 8.59 13.49
N GLY A 388 -7.65 9.03 13.00
CA GLY A 388 -7.10 10.36 13.30
C GLY A 388 -6.59 10.59 14.73
N HIS A 389 -6.77 9.65 15.66
CA HIS A 389 -6.32 9.76 17.06
C HIS A 389 -5.17 8.79 17.39
N THR A 390 -4.49 8.27 16.36
CA THR A 390 -3.40 7.31 16.50
C THR A 390 -2.07 7.92 16.04
N ILE A 391 -0.95 7.33 16.48
CA ILE A 391 0.40 7.83 16.14
C ILE A 391 0.70 7.66 14.65
N CYS A 392 0.23 6.55 14.06
CA CYS A 392 0.45 6.22 12.66
C CYS A 392 -0.86 5.78 12.00
N ALA A 393 -0.84 5.71 10.66
CA ALA A 393 -2.01 5.37 9.85
C ALA A 393 -2.50 3.91 10.00
N LEU A 394 -1.88 3.06 10.83
CA LEU A 394 -2.43 1.73 11.12
C LEU A 394 -3.81 1.84 11.78
N GLY A 395 -4.04 2.86 12.62
CA GLY A 395 -5.36 3.10 13.20
C GLY A 395 -6.43 3.33 12.15
N ASP A 396 -6.12 4.19 11.17
CA ASP A 396 -6.99 4.49 10.03
C ASP A 396 -7.20 3.21 9.18
N ALA A 397 -6.13 2.49 8.86
CA ALA A 397 -6.16 1.23 8.11
C ALA A 397 -7.00 0.15 8.80
N ALA A 398 -7.06 0.14 10.14
CA ALA A 398 -7.90 -0.79 10.89
C ALA A 398 -9.38 -0.37 10.96
N ALA A 399 -9.65 0.94 10.88
CA ALA A 399 -10.98 1.53 10.96
C ALA A 399 -11.70 1.50 9.59
N TRP A 400 -11.00 1.87 8.52
CA TRP A 400 -11.56 2.05 7.18
C TRP A 400 -12.25 0.81 6.58
N PRO A 401 -11.77 -0.43 6.75
CA PRO A 401 -12.45 -1.62 6.21
C PRO A 401 -13.82 -1.83 6.86
N ILE A 402 -13.92 -1.55 8.16
CA ILE A 402 -15.18 -1.63 8.91
C ILE A 402 -16.11 -0.50 8.48
N GLN A 403 -15.60 0.73 8.34
CA GLN A 403 -16.40 1.86 7.84
C GLN A 403 -16.95 1.59 6.43
N GLY A 404 -16.13 1.02 5.53
CA GLY A 404 -16.57 0.61 4.20
C GLY A 404 -17.64 -0.48 4.24
N LEU A 405 -17.47 -1.48 5.11
CA LEU A 405 -18.46 -2.54 5.31
C LEU A 405 -19.80 -1.95 5.78
N ILE A 406 -19.79 -1.11 6.81
CA ILE A 406 -21.01 -0.50 7.34
C ILE A 406 -21.68 0.34 6.25
N ARG A 407 -20.92 1.22 5.58
CA ARG A 407 -21.47 2.12 4.55
C ARG A 407 -22.16 1.38 3.39
N HIS A 408 -21.60 0.28 2.93
CA HIS A 408 -22.09 -0.41 1.72
C HIS A 408 -22.90 -1.67 2.00
N PHE A 409 -22.70 -2.31 3.15
CA PHE A 409 -23.27 -3.61 3.48
C PHE A 409 -24.00 -3.65 4.83
N ARG A 410 -24.35 -2.49 5.41
CA ARG A 410 -25.24 -2.43 6.60
C ARG A 410 -26.50 -3.27 6.47
N PRO A 411 -27.24 -3.28 5.34
CA PRO A 411 -28.41 -4.15 5.20
C PRO A 411 -28.10 -5.64 5.40
N VAL A 412 -26.92 -6.09 4.95
CA VAL A 412 -26.45 -7.48 5.15
C VAL A 412 -26.14 -7.75 6.61
N MET A 413 -25.54 -6.79 7.32
CA MET A 413 -25.26 -6.88 8.76
C MET A 413 -26.55 -6.94 9.58
N GLU A 414 -27.51 -6.06 9.30
CA GLU A 414 -28.80 -6.05 9.99
C GLU A 414 -29.58 -7.35 9.76
N GLU A 415 -29.60 -7.86 8.53
CA GLU A 415 -30.30 -9.12 8.23
C GLU A 415 -29.65 -10.32 8.92
N ARG A 416 -28.31 -10.36 9.04
CA ARG A 416 -27.60 -11.38 9.82
C ARG A 416 -28.04 -11.37 11.29
N ILE A 417 -28.13 -10.18 11.89
CA ILE A 417 -28.60 -9.99 13.28
C ILE A 417 -30.06 -10.41 13.43
N ARG A 418 -30.96 -9.93 12.56
CA ARG A 418 -32.40 -10.27 12.60
C ARG A 418 -32.61 -11.78 12.45
N THR A 419 -31.86 -12.42 11.55
CA THR A 419 -31.93 -13.87 11.35
C THR A 419 -31.47 -14.64 12.59
N TYR A 420 -30.36 -14.24 13.20
CA TYR A 420 -29.90 -14.85 14.44
C TYR A 420 -30.95 -14.74 15.56
N LYS A 421 -31.54 -13.55 15.75
CA LYS A 421 -32.60 -13.31 16.75
C LYS A 421 -33.84 -14.16 16.50
N ARG A 422 -34.31 -14.28 15.24
CA ARG A 422 -35.44 -15.14 14.87
C ARG A 422 -35.19 -16.61 15.24
N GLN A 423 -33.96 -17.08 15.09
CA GLN A 423 -33.58 -18.47 15.37
C GLN A 423 -33.38 -18.76 16.87
N HIS A 424 -32.99 -17.75 17.66
CA HIS A 424 -32.61 -17.91 19.07
C HIS A 424 -33.58 -17.24 20.07
N GLY A 425 -34.84 -17.06 19.66
CA GLY A 425 -35.91 -16.61 20.57
C GLY A 425 -35.81 -15.12 20.97
N GLY A 426 -35.14 -14.29 20.16
CA GLY A 426 -35.16 -12.84 20.33
C GLY A 426 -36.60 -12.36 20.26
N SER A 427 -37.03 -11.64 21.31
CA SER A 427 -38.39 -11.17 21.52
C SER A 427 -39.00 -10.63 20.22
N GLN A 428 -40.04 -11.30 19.73
CA GLN A 428 -40.93 -10.69 18.75
C GLN A 428 -41.39 -9.38 19.37
N GLN A 429 -41.06 -8.24 18.77
CA GLN A 429 -41.81 -7.03 19.04
C GLN A 429 -43.26 -7.35 18.68
N VAL A 430 -44.07 -7.52 19.72
CA VAL A 430 -45.52 -7.61 19.59
C VAL A 430 -45.94 -6.31 18.93
N GLN A 431 -46.32 -6.37 17.65
CA GLN A 431 -47.05 -5.26 17.04
C GLN A 431 -48.35 -5.12 17.81
N VAL A 432 -48.43 -4.10 18.67
CA VAL A 432 -49.70 -3.71 19.29
C VAL A 432 -50.57 -3.18 18.15
N PRO A 433 -51.73 -3.80 17.87
CA PRO A 433 -52.64 -3.27 16.87
C PRO A 433 -53.10 -1.89 17.30
N VAL A 434 -52.89 -0.89 16.45
CA VAL A 434 -53.46 0.45 16.64
C VAL A 434 -54.96 0.35 16.38
N GLY A 435 -55.75 0.42 17.45
CA GLY A 435 -57.20 0.62 17.34
C GLY A 435 -58.04 -0.17 18.34
N ALA A 436 -58.27 0.40 19.51
CA ALA A 436 -59.49 0.17 20.28
C ALA A 436 -60.03 1.54 20.72
N PRO A 437 -61.30 1.88 20.44
CA PRO A 437 -61.86 3.16 20.85
C PRO A 437 -61.99 3.23 22.37
N LEU A 438 -61.61 4.37 22.95
CA LEU A 438 -61.94 4.72 24.34
C LEU A 438 -63.47 4.74 24.48
N ALA A 439 -64.02 3.73 25.17
CA ALA A 439 -65.40 3.75 25.61
C ALA A 439 -65.58 4.89 26.62
N THR A 440 -66.46 5.82 26.26
CA THR A 440 -67.04 6.85 27.12
C THR A 440 -67.62 6.23 28.37
N ILE A 441 -67.08 6.57 29.54
CA ILE A 441 -67.74 6.34 30.82
C ILE A 441 -68.61 7.57 31.09
N ALA A 442 -69.91 7.41 30.87
CA ALA A 442 -70.93 8.32 31.35
C ALA A 442 -71.21 8.08 32.84
N ALA A 443 -71.69 9.14 33.49
CA ALA A 443 -71.86 9.33 34.93
C ALA A 443 -72.81 8.34 35.63
N GLU A 444 -72.55 8.13 36.93
CA GLU A 444 -73.48 8.36 38.05
C GLU A 444 -72.70 8.83 39.29
#